data_AF-A0A7X7H724-F1
#
_entry.id   AF-A0A7X7H724-F1
#
_cell.length_a   1.000
_cell.length_b   1.000
_cell.length_c   1.000
_cell.angle_alpha   90.00
_cell.angle_beta   90.00
_cell.angle_gamma   90.00
#
_symmetry.space_group_name_H-M   'P 1'
#
loop_
_entity.id
_entity.type
_entity.pdbx_description
1 polymer ?
#
loop_
_entity_poly.entity_id
_entity_poly.type
_entity_poly.pdbx_seq_one_letter_code
_entity_poly.pdbx_strand_id
1 'polypeptide(L)'
;MTDLIKIKAFAFDVDGVFTDGGVLAIGNGDLLRTFNAKDSFAIRTAIINGFPVAIITGGCSESIASRFRTLNVPDADIYQLSKNKLPDLQHFCERHHFQLSEVMFCGDDVPDVPSIMEAGIGVCPKDACIEAIEAADIVSDKCGGHQFVRDIVERTLRAQGMWKFDPLQPWGFNYGDEITLSALKTGRNAE
;
A
#
# COMPACT_ATOMS: atom_id res chain seq x y z
N MET A 1 23.67 2.79 -1.32
CA MET A 1 22.66 3.69 -1.94
C MET A 1 21.56 2.77 -2.42
N THR A 2 20.37 2.86 -1.82
CA THR A 2 19.27 1.92 -2.06
C THR A 2 18.74 2.08 -3.49
N ASP A 3 18.69 1.00 -4.25
CA ASP A 3 18.41 1.03 -5.69
C ASP A 3 16.92 0.87 -5.97
N LEU A 4 16.19 1.99 -5.92
CA LEU A 4 14.75 2.05 -6.20
C LEU A 4 14.37 1.58 -7.62
N ILE A 5 15.34 1.46 -8.54
CA ILE A 5 15.09 1.10 -9.94
C ILE A 5 14.72 -0.38 -10.08
N LYS A 6 15.10 -1.23 -9.12
CA LYS A 6 14.84 -2.68 -9.17
C LYS A 6 13.46 -3.09 -8.66
N ILE A 7 12.76 -2.19 -7.97
CA ILE A 7 11.45 -2.50 -7.40
C ILE A 7 10.41 -2.64 -8.49
N LYS A 8 9.63 -3.73 -8.43
CA LYS A 8 8.55 -4.07 -9.37
C LYS A 8 7.20 -4.22 -8.69
N ALA A 9 7.17 -4.39 -7.38
CA ALA A 9 5.96 -4.50 -6.59
C ALA A 9 6.14 -3.92 -5.19
N PHE A 10 5.02 -3.62 -4.53
CA PHE A 10 4.99 -3.11 -3.17
C PHE A 10 4.16 -4.02 -2.27
N ALA A 11 4.58 -4.14 -1.01
CA ALA A 11 3.83 -4.80 0.03
C ALA A 11 3.79 -3.89 1.27
N PHE A 12 2.63 -3.80 1.91
CA PHE A 12 2.42 -2.85 3.00
C PHE A 12 1.70 -3.51 4.17
N ASP A 13 2.11 -3.17 5.39
CA ASP A 13 1.20 -3.19 6.52
C ASP A 13 0.09 -2.13 6.38
N VAL A 14 -0.93 -2.19 7.24
CA VAL A 14 -2.03 -1.22 7.34
C VAL A 14 -1.87 -0.28 8.54
N ASP A 15 -1.82 -0.82 9.76
CA ASP A 15 -2.05 -0.06 10.98
C ASP A 15 -0.72 0.50 11.50
N GLY A 16 -0.47 1.79 11.29
CA GLY A 16 0.84 2.42 11.50
C GLY A 16 1.58 2.72 10.19
N VAL A 17 1.08 2.19 9.05
CA VAL A 17 1.59 2.52 7.70
C VAL A 17 0.60 3.40 6.93
N PHE A 18 -0.60 2.88 6.65
CA PHE A 18 -1.68 3.64 5.99
C PHE A 18 -2.52 4.47 6.97
N THR A 19 -2.43 4.13 8.25
CA THR A 19 -3.06 4.82 9.37
C THR A 19 -1.97 5.33 10.33
N ASP A 20 -2.33 6.19 11.26
CA ASP A 20 -1.47 6.67 12.34
C ASP A 20 -1.37 5.67 13.52
N GLY A 21 -1.72 4.39 13.28
CA GLY A 21 -1.87 3.36 14.31
C GLY A 21 -3.15 3.49 15.15
N GLY A 22 -3.89 4.59 14.99
CA GLY A 22 -5.14 4.84 15.68
C GLY A 22 -6.27 3.94 15.18
N VAL A 23 -6.90 3.22 16.11
CA VAL A 23 -8.08 2.40 15.82
C VAL A 23 -9.21 2.79 16.78
N LEU A 24 -10.32 3.28 16.23
CA LEU A 24 -11.49 3.66 17.01
C LEU A 24 -12.44 2.48 17.15
N ALA A 25 -12.55 1.94 18.36
CA ALA A 25 -13.56 0.94 18.69
C ALA A 25 -14.94 1.60 18.89
N ILE A 26 -15.96 1.08 18.20
CA ILE A 26 -17.35 1.53 18.34
C ILE A 26 -18.22 0.49 19.07
N GLY A 27 -19.44 0.88 19.45
CA GLY A 27 -20.27 0.12 20.40
C GLY A 27 -20.64 -1.31 20.01
N ASN A 28 -20.51 -1.68 18.73
CA ASN A 28 -20.73 -3.05 18.24
C ASN A 28 -19.42 -3.88 18.15
N GLY A 29 -18.28 -3.33 18.56
CA GLY A 29 -16.97 -3.98 18.49
C GLY A 29 -16.22 -3.75 17.17
N ASP A 30 -16.81 -3.06 16.19
CA ASP A 30 -16.10 -2.72 14.95
C ASP A 30 -14.99 -1.70 15.22
N LEU A 31 -13.98 -1.77 14.36
CA LEU A 31 -12.74 -0.99 14.46
C LEU A 31 -12.62 -0.07 13.25
N LEU A 32 -12.80 1.23 13.48
CA LEU A 32 -12.72 2.26 12.44
C LEU A 32 -11.28 2.79 12.31
N ARG A 33 -10.87 3.03 11.06
CA ARG A 33 -9.54 3.52 10.68
C ARG A 33 -9.68 4.75 9.80
N THR A 34 -8.74 5.67 9.94
CA THR A 34 -8.62 6.84 9.05
C THR A 34 -7.49 6.62 8.07
N PHE A 35 -7.77 6.79 6.78
CA PHE A 35 -6.80 6.61 5.70
C PHE A 35 -6.50 7.96 5.03
N ASN A 36 -5.27 8.13 4.56
CA ASN A 36 -4.91 9.32 3.79
C ASN A 36 -5.32 9.21 2.32
N ALA A 37 -6.02 10.22 1.80
CA ALA A 37 -6.42 10.27 0.40
C ALA A 37 -5.21 10.36 -0.55
N LYS A 38 -4.10 10.99 -0.13
CA LYS A 38 -2.90 11.12 -0.97
C LYS A 38 -2.12 9.82 -1.09
N ASP A 39 -2.10 9.02 -0.03
CA ASP A 39 -1.54 7.65 -0.06
C ASP A 39 -2.34 6.79 -1.04
N SER A 40 -3.67 6.95 -1.02
CA SER A 40 -4.58 6.23 -1.91
C SER A 40 -4.36 6.60 -3.37
N PHE A 41 -4.05 7.86 -3.67
CA PHE A 41 -3.66 8.28 -5.01
C PHE A 41 -2.37 7.57 -5.45
N ALA A 42 -1.35 7.52 -4.60
CA ALA A 42 -0.07 6.89 -4.93
C ALA A 42 -0.22 5.39 -5.22
N ILE A 43 -0.99 4.66 -4.42
CA ILE A 43 -1.28 3.23 -4.66
C ILE A 43 -1.98 3.02 -6.00
N ARG A 44 -2.99 3.82 -6.32
CA ARG A 44 -3.65 3.73 -7.63
C ARG A 44 -2.70 4.01 -8.77
N THR A 45 -1.85 5.03 -8.64
CA THR A 45 -0.83 5.35 -9.65
C THR A 45 0.14 4.19 -9.83
N ALA A 46 0.58 3.53 -8.75
CA ALA A 46 1.43 2.33 -8.83
C ALA A 46 0.75 1.20 -9.62
N ILE A 47 -0.48 0.85 -9.24
CA ILE A 47 -1.24 -0.23 -9.89
C ILE A 47 -1.46 0.07 -11.38
N ILE A 48 -1.83 1.30 -11.72
CA ILE A 48 -2.03 1.74 -13.11
C ILE A 48 -0.74 1.65 -13.94
N ASN A 49 0.41 1.90 -13.30
CA ASN A 49 1.72 1.75 -13.94
C ASN A 49 2.24 0.30 -13.90
N GLY A 50 1.40 -0.67 -13.52
CA GLY A 50 1.72 -2.09 -13.58
C GLY A 50 2.53 -2.61 -12.40
N PHE A 51 2.52 -1.91 -11.26
CA PHE A 51 3.14 -2.39 -10.01
C PHE A 51 2.10 -3.11 -9.17
N PRO A 52 2.18 -4.44 -9.01
CA PRO A 52 1.33 -5.15 -8.07
C PRO A 52 1.52 -4.65 -6.65
N VAL A 53 0.44 -4.66 -5.86
CA VAL A 53 0.42 -4.20 -4.48
C VAL A 53 -0.17 -5.30 -3.59
N ALA A 54 0.54 -5.67 -2.54
CA ALA A 54 0.05 -6.53 -1.47
C ALA A 54 -0.27 -5.72 -0.21
N ILE A 55 -1.31 -6.15 0.50
CA ILE A 55 -1.66 -5.65 1.83
C ILE A 55 -1.53 -6.81 2.81
N ILE A 56 -0.67 -6.68 3.81
CA ILE A 56 -0.35 -7.75 4.76
C ILE A 56 -0.51 -7.23 6.18
N THR A 57 -1.62 -7.57 6.81
CA THR A 57 -2.00 -7.00 8.12
C THR A 57 -2.39 -8.07 9.13
N GLY A 58 -2.07 -7.83 10.40
CA GLY A 58 -2.59 -8.61 11.52
C GLY A 58 -4.08 -8.34 11.79
N GLY A 59 -4.59 -7.18 11.35
CA GLY A 59 -6.00 -6.83 11.44
C GLY A 59 -6.89 -7.71 10.58
N CYS A 60 -8.17 -7.80 10.96
CA CYS A 60 -9.17 -8.53 10.20
C CYS A 60 -10.52 -7.81 10.26
N SER A 61 -10.96 -7.27 9.13
CA SER A 61 -12.33 -6.76 8.95
C SER A 61 -12.66 -6.58 7.47
N GLU A 62 -13.94 -6.64 7.14
CA GLU A 62 -14.41 -6.29 5.80
C GLU A 62 -14.07 -4.83 5.43
N SER A 63 -13.96 -3.94 6.42
CA SER A 63 -13.58 -2.53 6.20
C SER A 63 -12.19 -2.38 5.58
N ILE A 64 -11.23 -3.23 5.98
CA ILE A 64 -9.88 -3.26 5.41
C ILE A 64 -9.95 -3.77 3.98
N ALA A 65 -10.56 -4.93 3.76
CA ALA A 65 -10.64 -5.53 2.43
C ALA A 65 -11.36 -4.61 1.43
N SER A 66 -12.54 -4.10 1.80
CA SER A 66 -13.29 -3.14 0.99
C SER A 66 -12.45 -1.90 0.67
N ARG A 67 -11.69 -1.36 1.65
CA ARG A 67 -10.84 -0.19 1.41
C ARG A 67 -9.85 -0.42 0.28
N PHE A 68 -9.12 -1.53 0.31
CA PHE A 68 -8.08 -1.82 -0.69
C PHE A 68 -8.64 -2.33 -2.03
N ARG A 69 -9.81 -3.00 -2.02
CA ARG A 69 -10.58 -3.22 -3.25
C ARG A 69 -10.94 -1.92 -3.94
N THR A 70 -11.30 -0.87 -3.19
CA THR A 70 -11.54 0.45 -3.81
C THR A 70 -10.29 1.05 -4.43
N LEU A 71 -9.10 0.50 -4.22
CA LEU A 71 -7.85 0.92 -4.88
C LEU A 71 -7.44 -0.03 -6.01
N ASN A 72 -8.27 -1.03 -6.35
CA ASN A 72 -8.00 -2.13 -7.28
C ASN A 72 -6.88 -3.10 -6.82
N VAL A 73 -6.67 -3.24 -5.51
CA VAL A 73 -5.89 -4.37 -4.99
C VAL A 73 -6.74 -5.64 -5.11
N PRO A 74 -6.26 -6.71 -5.78
CA PRO A 74 -6.99 -7.97 -5.87
C PRO A 74 -7.19 -8.60 -4.49
N ASP A 75 -8.35 -9.23 -4.24
CA ASP A 75 -8.61 -9.91 -2.94
C ASP A 75 -7.54 -10.96 -2.61
N ALA A 76 -6.95 -11.59 -3.63
CA ALA A 76 -5.91 -12.58 -3.45
C ALA A 76 -4.54 -12.01 -3.00
N ASP A 77 -4.38 -10.69 -3.05
CA ASP A 77 -3.20 -9.97 -2.55
C ASP A 77 -3.50 -9.18 -1.26
N ILE A 78 -4.66 -9.43 -0.63
CA ILE A 78 -5.05 -8.88 0.67
C ILE A 78 -4.97 -10.00 1.73
N TYR A 79 -3.91 -9.98 2.51
CA TYR A 79 -3.60 -10.93 3.57
C TYR A 79 -4.01 -10.35 4.93
N GLN A 80 -4.99 -10.96 5.59
CA GLN A 80 -5.49 -10.58 6.91
C GLN A 80 -5.12 -11.64 7.95
N LEU A 81 -5.16 -11.28 9.24
CA LEU A 81 -4.74 -12.16 10.35
C LEU A 81 -3.26 -12.59 10.26
N SER A 82 -2.44 -11.82 9.54
CA SER A 82 -1.02 -12.11 9.36
C SER A 82 -0.23 -11.72 10.61
N LYS A 83 0.12 -12.72 11.43
CA LYS A 83 0.96 -12.55 12.64
C LYS A 83 2.45 -12.63 12.34
N ASN A 84 2.81 -13.36 11.28
CA ASN A 84 4.14 -13.41 10.71
C ASN A 84 3.98 -13.09 9.23
N LYS A 85 4.52 -11.95 8.81
CA LYS A 85 4.23 -11.38 7.49
C LYS A 85 5.14 -11.91 6.38
N LEU A 86 6.28 -12.49 6.74
CA LEU A 86 7.25 -12.97 5.75
C LEU A 86 6.69 -14.10 4.87
N PRO A 87 5.96 -15.11 5.40
CA PRO A 87 5.31 -16.12 4.56
C PRO A 87 4.29 -15.53 3.58
N ASP A 88 3.50 -14.54 3.99
CA ASP A 88 2.52 -13.88 3.11
C ASP A 88 3.22 -13.06 2.02
N LEU A 89 4.32 -12.38 2.37
CA LEU A 89 5.17 -11.68 1.41
C LEU A 89 5.79 -12.64 0.39
N GLN A 90 6.30 -13.79 0.84
CA GLN A 90 6.85 -14.84 -0.02
C GLN A 90 5.77 -15.41 -0.95
N HIS A 91 4.58 -15.70 -0.42
CA HIS A 91 3.46 -16.17 -1.23
C HIS A 91 3.02 -15.13 -2.28
N PHE A 92 2.99 -13.85 -1.94
CA PHE A 92 2.76 -12.78 -2.91
C PHE A 92 3.83 -12.77 -4.01
N CYS A 93 5.11 -12.88 -3.64
CA CYS A 93 6.20 -12.94 -4.61
C CYS A 93 6.07 -14.16 -5.55
N GLU A 94 5.74 -15.33 -5.01
CA GLU A 94 5.55 -16.56 -5.80
C GLU A 94 4.42 -16.40 -6.83
N ARG A 95 3.27 -15.86 -6.41
CA ARG A 95 2.10 -15.64 -7.28
C ARG A 95 2.38 -14.72 -8.46
N HIS A 96 3.19 -13.68 -8.23
CA HIS A 96 3.52 -12.69 -9.25
C HIS A 96 4.88 -12.94 -9.92
N HIS A 97 5.54 -14.06 -9.59
CA HIS A 97 6.86 -14.46 -10.09
C HIS A 97 7.97 -13.42 -9.84
N PHE A 98 7.94 -12.79 -8.67
CA PHE A 98 8.99 -11.88 -8.21
C PHE A 98 9.99 -12.58 -7.30
N GLN A 99 11.22 -12.09 -7.29
CA GLN A 99 12.14 -12.31 -6.17
C GLN A 99 11.84 -11.30 -5.06
N LEU A 100 12.10 -11.67 -3.80
CA LEU A 100 12.02 -10.73 -2.68
C LEU A 100 12.84 -9.45 -2.94
N SER A 101 13.99 -9.58 -3.59
CA SER A 101 14.88 -8.49 -4.01
C SER A 101 14.26 -7.46 -4.96
N GLU A 102 13.10 -7.77 -5.55
CA GLU A 102 12.35 -6.92 -6.47
C GLU A 102 11.11 -6.29 -5.81
N VAL A 103 10.87 -6.56 -4.52
CA VAL A 103 9.71 -6.09 -3.77
C VAL A 103 10.15 -5.15 -2.67
N MET A 104 9.40 -4.05 -2.52
CA MET A 104 9.54 -3.15 -1.39
C MET A 104 8.51 -3.53 -0.33
N PHE A 105 8.95 -3.74 0.90
CA PHE A 105 8.05 -3.96 2.03
C PHE A 105 8.05 -2.75 2.97
N CYS A 106 6.85 -2.30 3.36
CA CYS A 106 6.66 -1.17 4.25
C CYS A 106 5.91 -1.61 5.52
N GLY A 107 6.53 -1.44 6.69
CA GLY A 107 5.96 -1.81 7.99
C GLY A 107 6.45 -0.90 9.12
N ASP A 108 5.83 -0.96 10.29
CA ASP A 108 6.10 -0.03 11.39
C ASP A 108 6.37 -0.69 12.75
N ASP A 109 6.03 -1.98 12.92
CA ASP A 109 6.14 -2.65 14.22
C ASP A 109 6.93 -3.98 14.15
N VAL A 110 7.17 -4.61 15.31
CA VAL A 110 7.93 -5.85 15.47
C VAL A 110 7.47 -6.99 14.53
N PRO A 111 6.17 -7.23 14.28
CA PRO A 111 5.72 -8.26 13.35
C PRO A 111 6.17 -8.06 11.89
N ASP A 112 6.55 -6.83 11.53
CA ASP A 112 7.02 -6.45 10.20
C ASP A 112 8.50 -6.72 9.98
N VAL A 113 9.30 -6.76 11.06
CA VAL A 113 10.77 -6.82 11.01
C VAL A 113 11.30 -7.91 10.09
N PRO A 114 10.81 -9.17 10.14
CA PRO A 114 11.30 -10.21 9.22
C PRO A 114 11.06 -9.87 7.74
N SER A 115 9.92 -9.24 7.41
CA SER A 115 9.62 -8.82 6.04
C SER A 115 10.42 -7.58 5.62
N ILE A 116 10.64 -6.64 6.53
CA ILE A 116 11.50 -5.46 6.29
C ILE A 116 12.92 -5.92 5.95
N MET A 117 13.48 -6.87 6.69
CA MET A 117 14.85 -7.36 6.47
C MET A 117 15.04 -8.16 5.18
N GLU A 118 14.04 -8.96 4.79
CA GLU A 118 14.16 -9.90 3.67
C GLU A 118 13.71 -9.31 2.32
N ALA A 119 12.91 -8.24 2.34
CA ALA A 119 12.53 -7.53 1.13
C ALA A 119 13.76 -6.89 0.44
N GLY A 120 13.65 -6.65 -0.86
CA GLY A 120 14.72 -5.97 -1.61
C GLY A 120 14.96 -4.55 -1.14
N ILE A 121 13.91 -3.90 -0.64
CA ILE A 121 13.99 -2.67 0.13
C ILE A 121 12.97 -2.74 1.28
N GLY A 122 13.46 -2.76 2.52
CA GLY A 122 12.65 -2.58 3.72
C GLY A 122 12.50 -1.10 4.08
N VAL A 123 11.27 -0.65 4.35
CA VAL A 123 10.98 0.75 4.66
C VAL A 123 10.07 0.86 5.87
N CYS A 124 10.30 1.86 6.72
CA CYS A 124 9.41 2.17 7.83
C CYS A 124 9.09 3.67 7.91
N PRO A 125 7.93 4.05 8.50
CA PRO A 125 7.63 5.43 8.82
C PRO A 125 8.52 5.96 9.95
N LYS A 126 8.54 7.29 10.12
CA LYS A 126 9.34 7.99 11.12
C LYS A 126 9.02 7.58 12.57
N ASP A 127 7.77 7.25 12.82
CA ASP A 127 7.20 6.92 14.13
C ASP A 127 7.05 5.40 14.36
N ALA A 128 7.68 4.58 13.51
CA ALA A 128 7.81 3.15 13.70
C ALA A 128 8.52 2.80 15.02
N CYS A 129 8.33 1.57 15.49
CA CYS A 129 9.06 1.05 16.64
C CYS A 129 10.58 0.99 16.36
N ILE A 130 11.37 0.94 17.43
CA ILE A 130 12.84 0.99 17.29
C ILE A 130 13.37 -0.21 16.51
N GLU A 131 12.77 -1.40 16.69
CA GLU A 131 13.14 -2.61 15.99
C GLU A 131 12.91 -2.50 14.49
N ALA A 132 11.80 -1.90 14.06
CA ALA A 132 11.51 -1.65 12.65
C ALA A 132 12.45 -0.60 12.04
N ILE A 133 12.76 0.48 12.80
CA ILE A 133 13.72 1.51 12.39
C ILE A 133 15.12 0.92 12.21
N GLU A 134 15.57 0.07 13.13
CA GLU A 134 16.89 -0.56 13.05
C GLU A 134 16.99 -1.59 11.91
N ALA A 135 15.87 -2.21 11.53
CA ALA A 135 15.80 -3.18 10.44
C ALA A 135 15.69 -2.55 9.04
N ALA A 136 15.15 -1.33 8.92
CA ALA A 136 14.80 -0.73 7.64
C ALA A 136 16.01 -0.19 6.85
N ASP A 137 16.02 -0.41 5.53
CA ASP A 137 16.96 0.25 4.62
C ASP A 137 16.68 1.74 4.49
N ILE A 138 15.41 2.13 4.62
CA ILE A 138 14.94 3.51 4.52
C ILE A 138 13.98 3.79 5.67
N VAL A 139 14.30 4.83 6.45
CA VAL A 139 13.36 5.44 7.40
C VAL A 139 12.82 6.71 6.74
N SER A 140 11.50 6.79 6.55
CA SER A 140 10.88 7.99 5.99
C SER A 140 10.92 9.15 6.99
N ASP A 141 10.85 10.39 6.49
CA ASP A 141 10.63 11.57 7.34
C ASP A 141 9.13 11.78 7.67
N LYS A 142 8.25 10.97 7.08
CA LYS A 142 6.80 10.97 7.28
C LYS A 142 6.38 9.91 8.29
N CYS A 143 5.38 10.25 9.08
CA CYS A 143 4.71 9.33 9.99
C CYS A 143 3.65 8.47 9.27
N GLY A 144 3.31 7.33 9.86
CA GLY A 144 2.19 6.48 9.44
C GLY A 144 0.90 7.27 9.23
N GLY A 145 0.15 6.99 8.17
CA GLY A 145 -1.10 7.70 7.85
C GLY A 145 -0.96 9.19 7.46
N HIS A 146 0.26 9.72 7.49
CA HIS A 146 0.56 11.13 7.25
C HIS A 146 1.39 11.33 5.98
N GLN A 147 0.94 10.73 4.88
CA GLN A 147 1.61 10.74 3.57
C GLN A 147 2.89 9.91 3.54
N PHE A 148 3.06 8.96 4.47
CA PHE A 148 4.13 7.97 4.39
C PHE A 148 4.03 7.26 3.05
N VAL A 149 3.06 6.37 2.83
CA VAL A 149 2.95 5.58 1.59
C VAL A 149 3.08 6.42 0.31
N ARG A 150 2.50 7.62 0.28
CA ARG A 150 2.66 8.60 -0.80
C ARG A 150 4.12 8.90 -1.10
N ASP A 151 4.92 9.22 -0.10
CA ASP A 151 6.34 9.57 -0.26
C ASP A 151 7.12 8.45 -0.94
N ILE A 152 7.09 7.23 -0.38
CA ILE A 152 7.95 6.12 -0.86
C ILE A 152 7.52 5.65 -2.25
N VAL A 153 6.21 5.54 -2.50
CA VAL A 153 5.69 5.12 -3.80
C VAL A 153 6.02 6.18 -4.87
N GLU A 154 5.80 7.47 -4.59
CA GLU A 154 6.13 8.54 -5.53
C GLU A 154 7.64 8.58 -5.81
N ARG A 155 8.50 8.46 -4.79
CA ARG A 155 9.95 8.42 -4.95
C ARG A 155 10.39 7.25 -5.84
N THR A 156 9.83 6.07 -5.62
CA THR A 156 10.13 4.86 -6.40
C THR A 156 9.72 5.03 -7.86
N LEU A 157 8.46 5.41 -8.10
CA LEU A 157 7.96 5.62 -9.46
C LEU A 157 8.68 6.76 -10.18
N ARG A 158 9.05 7.85 -9.49
CA ARG A 158 9.83 8.95 -10.07
C ARG A 158 11.23 8.50 -10.46
N ALA A 159 11.90 7.72 -9.61
CA ALA A 159 13.22 7.16 -9.91
C ALA A 159 13.19 6.29 -11.18
N GLN A 160 12.06 5.63 -11.45
CA GLN A 160 11.84 4.81 -12.64
C GLN A 160 11.21 5.56 -13.83
N GLY A 161 10.92 6.87 -13.72
CA GLY A 161 10.24 7.63 -14.77
C GLY A 161 8.77 7.25 -15.01
N MET A 162 8.16 6.56 -14.03
CA MET A 162 6.80 6.02 -14.05
C MET A 162 5.79 6.87 -13.27
N TRP A 163 6.23 7.93 -12.57
CA TRP A 163 5.30 8.85 -11.91
C TRP A 163 4.64 9.80 -12.91
N LYS A 164 3.61 9.28 -13.59
CA LYS A 164 2.84 9.99 -14.61
C LYS A 164 1.36 9.92 -14.27
N PHE A 165 0.66 11.03 -14.50
CA PHE A 165 -0.77 11.11 -14.37
C PHE A 165 -1.37 11.51 -15.72
N ASP A 166 -2.19 10.63 -16.27
CA ASP A 166 -3.03 10.93 -17.42
C ASP A 166 -4.48 11.08 -16.91
N PRO A 167 -5.07 12.29 -16.94
CA PRO A 167 -6.43 12.52 -16.47
C PRO A 167 -7.49 11.79 -17.30
N LEU A 168 -7.15 11.33 -18.51
CA LEU A 168 -8.05 10.59 -19.39
C LEU A 168 -7.92 9.08 -19.20
N GLN A 169 -6.89 8.61 -18.51
CA GLN A 169 -6.71 7.19 -18.27
C GLN A 169 -7.81 6.68 -17.34
N PRO A 170 -8.58 5.66 -17.77
CA PRO A 170 -9.59 5.06 -16.91
C PRO A 170 -8.93 4.47 -15.68
N TRP A 171 -9.47 4.79 -14.50
CA TRP A 171 -8.97 4.30 -13.23
C TRP A 171 -9.17 2.78 -13.03
N GLY A 172 -9.71 2.05 -14.01
CA GLY A 172 -9.90 0.59 -13.97
C GLY A 172 -11.01 0.11 -13.03
N PHE A 173 -11.85 1.02 -12.54
CA PHE A 173 -12.97 0.67 -11.66
C PHE A 173 -14.16 0.14 -12.46
N ASN A 174 -14.69 -1.01 -12.01
CA ASN A 174 -16.12 -1.27 -12.10
C ASN A 174 -16.81 -0.49 -10.97
N TYR A 175 -16.89 0.85 -11.07
CA TYR A 175 -17.94 1.53 -10.32
C TYR A 175 -19.23 1.00 -10.95
N GLY A 176 -20.04 0.27 -10.17
CA GLY A 176 -21.28 -0.34 -10.68
C GLY A 176 -22.01 0.60 -11.65
N ASP A 177 -22.56 0.02 -12.71
CA ASP A 177 -22.89 0.66 -14.00
C ASP A 177 -23.47 2.08 -13.93
N GLU A 178 -24.21 2.43 -12.88
CA GLU A 178 -24.88 3.73 -12.72
C GLU A 178 -23.93 4.93 -12.53
N ILE A 179 -22.83 4.82 -11.76
CA ILE A 179 -21.93 5.97 -11.51
C ILE A 179 -21.00 6.20 -12.71
N THR A 180 -20.51 5.12 -13.31
CA THR A 180 -19.65 5.18 -14.50
C THR A 180 -20.41 5.75 -15.70
N LEU A 181 -21.66 5.34 -15.90
CA LEU A 181 -22.51 5.88 -16.99
C LEU A 181 -22.90 7.34 -16.76
N SER A 182 -23.10 7.77 -15.51
CA SER A 182 -23.38 9.15 -15.15
C SER A 182 -22.20 10.09 -15.45
N ALA A 183 -20.98 9.68 -15.07
CA ALA A 183 -19.76 10.45 -15.34
C ALA A 183 -19.46 10.55 -16.84
N LEU A 184 -19.61 9.45 -17.60
CA LEU A 184 -19.37 9.43 -19.04
C LEU A 184 -20.42 10.21 -19.86
N LYS A 185 -21.69 10.24 -19.42
CA LYS A 185 -22.78 10.95 -20.13
C LYS A 185 -22.74 12.46 -19.98
N THR A 186 -22.12 12.99 -18.92
CA THR A 186 -22.15 14.43 -18.65
C THR A 186 -21.04 15.21 -19.36
N GLY A 187 -20.09 14.56 -20.03
CA GLY A 187 -19.00 15.22 -20.75
C GLY A 187 -18.14 16.15 -19.87
N ARG A 188 -18.27 16.05 -18.55
CA ARG A 188 -17.48 16.84 -17.61
C ARG A 188 -16.11 16.18 -17.47
N ASN A 189 -15.17 16.62 -18.30
CA ASN A 189 -13.87 16.94 -17.72
C ASN A 189 -14.13 17.91 -16.57
N ALA A 190 -13.50 17.70 -15.43
CA ALA A 190 -13.58 18.66 -14.34
C ALA A 190 -13.15 20.04 -14.86
N GLU A 191 -14.10 20.95 -14.97
CA GLU A 191 -13.87 22.39 -14.78
C GLU A 191 -14.13 22.71 -13.30
#